data_AF-A0AAJ6NDM1-F1
#
_entry.id   AF-A0AAJ6NDM1-F1
#
_cell.length_a   1.000
_cell.length_b   1.000
_cell.length_c   1.000
_cell.angle_alpha   90.00
_cell.angle_beta   90.00
_cell.angle_gamma   90.00
#
_symmetry.space_group_name_H-M   'P 1'
#
loop_
_entity.id
_entity.type
_entity.pdbx_description
1 polymer ?
#
loop_
_entity_poly.entity_id
_entity_poly.type
_entity_poly.pdbx_seq_one_letter_code
_entity_poly.pdbx_strand_id
1 'polypeptide(L)'
;MITERFGENISIQAGDSHERYIRAKDLEKIISNENYVYNSLDDADEITDQLNNKIGRNIAKNSPGLSPKELSAVILDYYKNEGIFEVKKEKNIFKVFKNKLPSDIHQEAKERLKTLDNNGAGKRIRAARKKIEESYDSMQMLKGW
;
A
#
# COMPACT_ATOMS: atom_id res chain seq x y z
N MET A 1 4.54 10.76 1.14
CA MET A 1 4.76 9.28 1.06
C MET A 1 6.27 8.96 1.09
N ILE A 2 6.73 7.72 1.34
CA ILE A 2 8.19 7.40 1.28
C ILE A 2 8.76 7.67 -0.11
N THR A 3 8.01 7.38 -1.17
CA THR A 3 8.36 7.73 -2.57
C THR A 3 8.54 9.23 -2.79
N GLU A 4 7.71 10.04 -2.14
CA GLU A 4 7.77 11.50 -2.19
C GLU A 4 8.96 12.07 -1.39
N ARG A 5 9.39 11.36 -0.34
CA ARG A 5 10.45 11.82 0.58
C ARG A 5 11.84 11.26 0.26
N PHE A 6 11.91 10.08 -0.36
CA PHE A 6 13.15 9.32 -0.58
C PHE A 6 13.32 8.85 -2.04
N GLY A 7 12.36 9.15 -2.92
CA GLY A 7 12.40 8.75 -4.32
C GLY A 7 11.99 7.30 -4.57
N GLU A 8 11.75 7.00 -5.84
CA GLU A 8 11.26 5.70 -6.33
C GLU A 8 12.24 4.56 -5.98
N ASN A 9 13.54 4.76 -6.21
CA ASN A 9 14.56 3.73 -6.04
C ASN A 9 14.74 3.28 -4.57
N ILE A 10 14.66 4.20 -3.61
CA ILE A 10 14.79 3.84 -2.18
C ILE A 10 13.52 3.15 -1.68
N SER A 11 12.35 3.55 -2.21
CA SER A 11 11.08 2.90 -1.87
C SER A 11 11.00 1.47 -2.43
N ILE A 12 11.54 1.27 -3.62
CA ILE A 12 11.72 -0.05 -4.24
C ILE A 12 12.68 -0.87 -3.40
N GLN A 13 13.89 -0.38 -3.11
CA GLN A 13 14.87 -1.14 -2.31
C GLN A 13 14.38 -1.47 -0.89
N ALA A 14 13.62 -0.58 -0.25
CA ALA A 14 13.06 -0.83 1.08
C ALA A 14 11.90 -1.86 1.03
N GLY A 15 11.02 -1.76 0.03
CA GLY A 15 9.91 -2.70 -0.17
C GLY A 15 10.38 -4.08 -0.62
N ASP A 16 11.34 -4.10 -1.54
CA ASP A 16 11.82 -5.30 -2.22
C ASP A 16 13.01 -5.96 -1.45
N SER A 17 13.35 -5.46 -0.26
CA SER A 17 14.51 -5.92 0.54
C SER A 17 14.45 -7.39 0.97
N HIS A 18 13.27 -8.01 0.90
CA HIS A 18 13.02 -9.40 1.25
C HIS A 18 12.71 -10.31 0.04
N GLU A 19 12.78 -9.79 -1.19
CA GLU A 19 12.22 -10.46 -2.37
C GLU A 19 13.20 -11.46 -3.01
N ARG A 20 12.78 -12.73 -3.11
CA ARG A 20 13.51 -13.81 -3.80
C ARG A 20 13.24 -13.74 -5.29
N TYR A 21 13.90 -12.83 -5.99
CA TYR A 21 14.20 -12.92 -7.42
C TYR A 21 13.00 -13.32 -8.32
N ILE A 22 11.77 -12.88 -8.02
CA ILE A 22 10.66 -13.05 -8.96
C ILE A 22 10.95 -12.13 -10.15
N ARG A 23 11.17 -12.74 -11.31
CA ARG A 23 11.72 -12.03 -12.47
C ARG A 23 10.65 -11.08 -12.97
N ALA A 24 11.04 -9.87 -13.37
CA ALA A 24 10.16 -8.88 -14.00
C ALA A 24 9.27 -9.43 -15.13
N LYS A 25 9.67 -10.55 -15.75
CA LYS A 25 8.91 -11.30 -16.75
C LYS A 25 7.64 -11.97 -16.22
N ASP A 26 7.61 -12.38 -14.95
CA ASP A 26 6.43 -12.96 -14.33
C ASP A 26 5.41 -11.86 -14.03
N LEU A 27 5.88 -10.69 -13.58
CA LEU A 27 5.07 -9.48 -13.39
C LEU A 27 4.40 -8.99 -14.69
N GLU A 28 5.11 -8.97 -15.81
CA GLU A 28 4.56 -8.52 -17.10
C GLU A 28 3.46 -9.44 -17.63
N LYS A 29 3.62 -10.77 -17.46
CA LYS A 29 2.62 -11.71 -17.94
C LYS A 29 1.42 -11.90 -17.00
N ILE A 30 1.56 -11.63 -15.69
CA ILE A 30 0.41 -11.54 -14.75
C ILE A 30 -0.50 -10.37 -15.12
N ILE A 31 0.09 -9.24 -15.50
CA ILE A 31 -0.66 -8.06 -15.94
C ILE A 31 -1.45 -8.32 -17.23
N SER A 32 -1.04 -9.28 -18.07
CA SER A 32 -1.76 -9.67 -19.29
C SER A 32 -2.93 -10.65 -19.07
N ASN A 33 -3.50 -10.73 -17.86
CA ASN A 33 -4.70 -11.52 -17.52
C ASN A 33 -4.56 -13.05 -17.61
N GLU A 34 -3.34 -13.59 -17.60
CA GLU A 34 -3.16 -15.03 -17.40
C GLU A 34 -3.31 -15.35 -15.91
N ASN A 35 -4.04 -16.41 -15.58
CA ASN A 35 -4.16 -16.88 -14.20
C ASN A 35 -2.87 -17.57 -13.78
N TYR A 36 -2.16 -17.04 -12.79
CA TYR A 36 -0.88 -17.62 -12.34
C TYR A 36 -1.12 -18.61 -11.23
N VAL A 37 -0.43 -19.75 -11.33
CA VAL A 37 -0.52 -20.84 -10.38
C VAL A 37 0.86 -21.12 -9.80
N TYR A 38 0.91 -21.22 -8.48
CA TYR A 38 2.10 -21.46 -7.68
C TYR A 38 1.90 -22.73 -6.87
N ASN A 39 2.99 -23.45 -6.61
CA ASN A 39 2.96 -24.64 -5.76
C ASN A 39 3.19 -24.31 -4.28
N SER A 40 3.69 -23.11 -3.99
CA SER A 40 3.93 -22.60 -2.64
C SER A 40 2.98 -21.43 -2.36
N LEU A 41 2.50 -21.35 -1.12
CA LEU A 41 1.78 -20.17 -0.64
C LEU A 41 2.71 -18.97 -0.57
N ASP A 42 3.92 -19.17 -0.03
CA ASP A 42 4.90 -18.10 0.16
C ASP A 42 5.22 -17.38 -1.16
N ASP A 43 5.43 -18.15 -2.25
CA ASP A 43 5.70 -17.57 -3.57
C ASP A 43 4.49 -16.81 -4.14
N ALA A 44 3.27 -17.32 -3.88
CA ALA A 44 2.03 -16.70 -4.33
C ALA A 44 1.71 -15.41 -3.57
N ASP A 45 1.98 -15.39 -2.27
CA ASP A 45 1.82 -14.21 -1.43
C ASP A 45 2.87 -13.15 -1.79
N GLU A 46 4.15 -13.53 -1.96
CA GLU A 46 5.23 -12.61 -2.35
C GLU A 46 4.93 -11.88 -3.66
N ILE A 47 4.52 -12.61 -4.71
CA ILE A 47 4.19 -11.96 -5.99
C ILE A 47 2.94 -11.09 -5.90
N THR A 48 1.97 -11.48 -5.05
CA THR A 48 0.73 -10.71 -4.85
C THR A 48 1.04 -9.37 -4.18
N ASP A 49 1.91 -9.39 -3.17
CA ASP A 49 2.39 -8.19 -2.49
C ASP A 49 3.17 -7.29 -3.45
N GLN A 50 4.07 -7.85 -4.26
CA GLN A 50 4.82 -7.12 -5.30
C GLN A 50 3.89 -6.42 -6.30
N LEU A 51 2.87 -7.13 -6.80
CA LEU A 51 1.90 -6.59 -7.76
C LEU A 51 1.10 -5.43 -7.16
N ASN A 52 0.58 -5.61 -5.95
CA ASN A 52 -0.19 -4.57 -5.26
C ASN A 52 0.69 -3.37 -4.87
N ASN A 53 1.94 -3.60 -4.46
CA ASN A 53 2.93 -2.54 -4.22
C ASN A 53 3.24 -1.76 -5.50
N LYS A 54 3.41 -2.43 -6.63
CA LYS A 54 3.62 -1.79 -7.94
C LYS A 54 2.44 -0.89 -8.33
N ILE A 55 1.20 -1.35 -8.12
CA ILE A 55 0.00 -0.53 -8.32
C ILE A 55 0.03 0.70 -7.42
N GLY A 56 0.28 0.53 -6.12
CA GLY A 56 0.35 1.62 -5.15
C GLY A 56 1.42 2.66 -5.51
N ARG A 57 2.63 2.21 -5.89
CA ARG A 57 3.72 3.08 -6.36
C ARG A 57 3.34 3.86 -7.61
N ASN A 58 2.72 3.21 -8.60
CA ASN A 58 2.29 3.86 -9.83
C ASN A 58 1.20 4.92 -9.57
N ILE A 59 0.22 4.63 -8.72
CA ILE A 59 -0.83 5.58 -8.35
C ILE A 59 -0.22 6.79 -7.62
N ALA A 60 0.68 6.54 -6.66
CA ALA A 60 1.37 7.60 -5.92
C ALA A 60 2.20 8.51 -6.82
N LYS A 61 2.94 7.93 -7.78
CA LYS A 61 3.75 8.67 -8.75
C LYS A 61 2.90 9.59 -9.62
N ASN A 62 1.72 9.14 -10.02
CA ASN A 62 0.78 9.89 -10.85
C ASN A 62 -0.14 10.83 -10.05
N SER A 63 -0.03 10.86 -8.72
CA SER A 63 -0.85 11.69 -7.83
C SER A 63 0.01 12.57 -6.92
N PRO A 64 0.90 13.41 -7.48
CA PRO A 64 1.80 14.25 -6.69
C PRO A 64 1.01 15.24 -5.82
N GLY A 65 1.47 15.45 -4.59
CA GLY A 65 0.85 16.41 -3.66
C GLY A 65 -0.39 15.91 -2.92
N LEU A 66 -0.88 14.70 -3.21
CA LEU A 66 -1.95 14.11 -2.41
C LEU A 66 -1.44 13.68 -1.03
N SER A 67 -2.23 13.99 0.00
CA SER A 67 -2.01 13.45 1.33
C SER A 67 -2.19 11.93 1.36
N PRO A 68 -1.57 11.21 2.31
CA PRO A 68 -1.76 9.77 2.47
C PRO A 68 -3.23 9.30 2.49
N LYS A 69 -4.11 10.10 3.12
CA LYS A 69 -5.56 9.83 3.13
C LYS A 69 -6.18 9.94 1.74
N GLU A 70 -5.86 11.00 1.00
CA GLU A 70 -6.38 11.21 -0.36
C GLU A 70 -5.85 10.15 -1.32
N LEU A 71 -4.56 9.82 -1.21
CA LEU A 71 -3.96 8.75 -2.00
C LEU A 71 -4.64 7.40 -1.73
N SER A 72 -4.94 7.10 -0.46
CA SER A 72 -5.68 5.89 -0.09
C SER A 72 -7.07 5.87 -0.70
N ALA A 73 -7.74 7.03 -0.81
CA ALA A 73 -9.03 7.13 -1.49
C ALA A 73 -8.93 6.83 -3.00
N VAL A 74 -7.86 7.28 -3.67
CA VAL A 74 -7.58 6.96 -5.09
C VAL A 74 -7.29 5.47 -5.27
N ILE A 75 -6.52 4.86 -4.36
CA ILE A 75 -6.23 3.42 -4.39
C ILE A 75 -7.52 2.60 -4.23
N LEU A 76 -8.42 2.99 -3.31
CA LEU A 76 -9.72 2.32 -3.16
C LEU A 76 -10.56 2.42 -4.44
N ASP A 77 -10.56 3.58 -5.10
CA ASP A 77 -11.28 3.76 -6.36
C ASP A 77 -10.66 2.91 -7.48
N TYR A 78 -9.33 2.79 -7.52
CA TYR A 78 -8.64 1.88 -8.44
C TYR A 78 -9.05 0.42 -8.18
N TYR A 79 -9.02 -0.05 -6.93
CA TYR A 79 -9.38 -1.44 -6.61
C TYR A 79 -10.86 -1.77 -6.87
N LYS A 80 -11.76 -0.78 -6.76
CA LYS A 80 -13.15 -0.95 -7.19
C LYS A 80 -13.28 -1.15 -8.71
N ASN A 81 -12.54 -0.37 -9.49
CA ASN A 81 -12.71 -0.34 -10.95
C ASN A 81 -11.87 -1.40 -11.67
N GLU A 82 -10.61 -1.53 -11.27
CA GLU A 82 -9.59 -2.33 -11.93
C GLU A 82 -9.24 -3.61 -11.16
N GLY A 83 -9.52 -3.66 -9.87
CA GLY A 83 -9.27 -4.80 -9.00
C GLY A 83 -7.94 -4.78 -8.23
N ILE A 84 -7.89 -5.62 -7.21
CA ILE A 84 -6.74 -5.92 -6.35
C ILE A 84 -6.29 -7.36 -6.60
N PHE A 85 -5.00 -7.64 -6.52
CA PHE A 85 -4.50 -9.02 -6.61
C PHE A 85 -4.71 -9.76 -5.29
N GLU A 86 -5.23 -10.98 -5.38
CA GLU A 86 -5.54 -11.88 -4.27
C GLU A 86 -5.02 -13.29 -4.58
N VAL A 87 -4.70 -14.04 -3.52
CA VAL A 87 -4.33 -15.46 -3.59
C VAL A 87 -5.52 -16.31 -3.20
N LYS A 88 -5.83 -17.34 -4.00
CA LYS A 88 -6.81 -18.36 -3.66
C LYS A 88 -6.19 -19.75 -3.79
N LYS A 89 -6.34 -20.56 -2.74
CA LYS A 89 -5.95 -21.98 -2.80
C LYS A 89 -7.01 -22.79 -3.56
N GLU A 90 -6.57 -23.52 -4.57
CA GLU A 90 -7.40 -24.47 -5.32
C GLU A 90 -6.71 -25.84 -5.34
N LYS A 91 -7.27 -26.81 -4.59
CA LYS A 91 -6.64 -28.12 -4.39
C LYS A 91 -5.21 -27.97 -3.80
N ASN A 92 -4.20 -28.32 -4.58
CA ASN A 92 -2.77 -28.30 -4.22
C ASN A 92 -2.00 -27.15 -4.90
N ILE A 93 -2.71 -26.21 -5.53
CA ILE A 93 -2.11 -25.05 -6.18
C ILE A 93 -2.67 -23.75 -5.57
N PHE A 94 -1.87 -22.70 -5.62
CA PHE A 94 -2.22 -21.35 -5.21
C PHE A 94 -2.35 -20.48 -6.44
N LYS A 95 -3.53 -19.90 -6.63
CA LYS A 95 -3.85 -19.09 -7.79
C LYS A 95 -3.82 -17.61 -7.42
N VAL A 96 -3.02 -16.84 -8.13
CA VAL A 96 -3.03 -15.37 -8.05
C VAL A 96 -3.99 -14.85 -9.11
N PHE A 97 -4.93 -14.03 -8.69
CA PHE A 97 -5.96 -13.48 -9.57
C PHE A 97 -6.33 -12.06 -9.15
N LYS A 98 -6.87 -11.29 -10.09
CA LYS A 98 -7.32 -9.91 -9.84
C LYS A 98 -8.82 -9.90 -9.58
N ASN A 99 -9.23 -9.36 -8.44
CA ASN A 99 -10.62 -9.29 -8.03
C ASN A 99 -11.04 -7.84 -7.74
N LYS A 100 -12.27 -7.47 -8.10
CA LYS A 100 -12.76 -6.10 -7.85
C LYS A 100 -13.21 -5.97 -6.42
N LEU A 101 -12.87 -4.83 -5.79
CA LEU A 101 -13.36 -4.52 -4.47
C LEU A 101 -14.89 -4.38 -4.50
N PRO A 102 -15.64 -5.15 -3.69
CA PRO A 102 -17.09 -5.03 -3.62
C PRO A 102 -17.53 -3.60 -3.26
N SER A 103 -18.68 -3.17 -3.79
CA SER A 103 -19.11 -1.77 -3.66
C SER A 103 -19.42 -1.36 -2.22
N ASP A 104 -19.95 -2.28 -1.42
CA ASP A 104 -20.18 -2.12 0.01
C ASP A 104 -18.88 -1.97 0.79
N ILE A 105 -17.90 -2.84 0.56
CA ILE A 105 -16.57 -2.77 1.19
C ILE A 105 -15.84 -1.49 0.78
N HIS A 106 -15.92 -1.11 -0.50
CA HIS A 106 -15.38 0.17 -1.00
C HIS A 106 -15.99 1.35 -0.25
N GLN A 107 -17.32 1.36 -0.10
CA GLN A 107 -18.01 2.46 0.56
C GLN A 107 -17.68 2.53 2.05
N GLU A 108 -17.69 1.40 2.75
CA GLU A 108 -17.30 1.31 4.17
C GLU A 108 -15.86 1.83 4.37
N ALA A 109 -14.93 1.40 3.50
CA ALA A 109 -13.54 1.85 3.56
C ALA A 109 -13.42 3.37 3.33
N LYS A 110 -14.16 3.93 2.36
CA LYS A 110 -14.20 5.39 2.12
C LYS A 110 -14.79 6.14 3.30
N GLU A 111 -15.81 5.60 3.96
CA GLU A 111 -16.39 6.19 5.18
C GLU A 111 -15.41 6.17 6.34
N ARG A 112 -14.68 5.06 6.52
CA ARG A 112 -13.62 4.96 7.53
C ARG A 112 -12.50 5.97 7.27
N LEU A 113 -12.08 6.17 6.02
CA LEU A 113 -11.07 7.18 5.66
C LEU A 113 -11.47 8.60 6.07
N LYS A 114 -12.76 8.95 6.01
CA LYS A 114 -13.25 10.28 6.44
C LYS A 114 -12.97 10.55 7.93
N THR A 115 -12.82 9.51 8.74
CA THR A 115 -12.52 9.64 10.18
C THR A 115 -11.04 9.92 10.49
N LEU A 116 -10.16 9.81 9.48
CA LEU A 116 -8.72 9.96 9.61
C LEU A 116 -8.26 11.38 9.27
N ASP A 117 -7.14 11.81 9.85
CA ASP A 117 -6.45 13.01 9.39
C ASP A 117 -5.75 12.79 8.04
N ASN A 118 -5.14 13.85 7.50
CA ASN A 118 -4.47 13.80 6.20
C ASN A 118 -3.27 12.83 6.19
N ASN A 119 -2.71 12.50 7.35
CA ASN A 119 -1.63 11.52 7.50
C ASN A 119 -2.16 10.09 7.72
N GLY A 120 -3.47 9.85 7.57
CA GLY A 120 -4.09 8.55 7.77
C GLY A 120 -4.22 8.13 9.24
N ALA A 121 -4.08 9.06 10.19
CA ALA A 121 -4.13 8.75 11.61
C ALA A 121 -5.52 8.95 12.22
N GLY A 122 -5.96 7.96 12.99
CA GLY A 122 -7.14 8.06 13.85
C GLY A 122 -6.86 8.85 15.14
N LYS A 123 -7.93 9.14 15.90
CA LYS A 123 -7.90 9.99 17.11
C LYS A 123 -6.79 9.65 18.10
N ARG A 124 -6.56 8.36 18.38
CA ARG A 124 -5.55 7.92 19.36
C ARG A 124 -4.13 8.30 18.94
N ILE A 125 -3.77 8.06 17.68
CA ILE A 125 -2.44 8.35 17.15
C ILE A 125 -2.22 9.87 17.07
N ARG A 126 -3.25 10.62 16.71
CA ARG A 126 -3.22 12.10 16.71
C ARG A 126 -2.91 12.66 18.10
N ALA A 127 -3.58 12.14 19.13
CA ALA A 127 -3.33 12.55 20.51
C ALA A 127 -1.91 12.20 20.97
N ALA A 128 -1.39 11.02 20.59
CA ALA A 128 -0.02 10.63 20.89
C ALA A 128 1.01 11.53 20.20
N ARG A 129 0.82 11.84 18.90
CA ARG A 129 1.68 12.76 18.14
C ARG A 129 1.75 14.14 18.78
N LYS A 130 0.60 14.71 19.13
CA LYS A 130 0.52 16.02 19.80
C LYS A 130 1.31 16.06 21.11
N LYS A 131 1.21 15.01 21.94
CA LYS A 131 1.99 14.93 23.19
C LYS A 131 3.50 14.85 22.95
N ILE A 132 3.93 14.13 21.92
CA ILE A 132 5.35 14.02 21.56
C ILE A 132 5.87 15.37 21.04
N GLU A 133 5.10 16.06 20.20
CA GLU A 133 5.43 17.40 19.68
C GLU A 133 5.57 18.40 20.83
N GLU A 134 4.60 18.47 21.74
CA GLU A 134 4.64 19.34 22.93
C GLU A 134 5.86 19.03 23.82
N SER A 135 6.18 17.75 24.03
CA SER A 135 7.36 17.33 24.79
C SER A 135 8.66 17.73 24.11
N TYR A 136 8.73 17.62 22.78
CA TYR A 136 9.91 17.97 21.99
C TYR A 136 10.18 19.48 22.03
N ASP A 137 9.14 20.29 21.83
CA ASP A 137 9.24 21.76 21.90
C ASP A 137 9.70 22.21 23.29
N SER A 138 9.15 21.61 24.34
CA SER A 138 9.55 21.87 25.73
C SER A 138 11.04 21.57 25.97
N MET A 139 11.56 20.48 25.40
CA MET A 139 12.98 20.11 25.50
C MET A 139 13.90 21.04 24.70
N GLN A 140 13.47 21.53 23.54
CA GLN A 140 14.25 22.47 22.73
C GLN A 140 14.38 23.83 23.42
N MET A 141 13.31 24.31 24.07
CA MET A 141 13.32 25.55 24.87
C MET A 141 14.28 25.48 26.06
N LEU A 142 14.46 24.30 26.67
CA LEU A 142 15.39 24.10 27.79
C LEU A 142 16.87 24.01 27.36
N LYS A 143 17.16 23.69 26.10
CA LYS A 143 18.53 23.61 25.55
C LYS A 143 19.02 24.94 24.96
N GLY A 144 18.18 25.96 24.89
CA GLY A 144 18.48 27.28 24.34
C GLY A 144 19.04 28.29 25.34
N TRP A 145 19.46 27.87 26.54
CA TRP A 145 20.07 28.69 27.59
C TRP A 145 21.48 28.20 27.90
#